data_AF-A0A6S7IHF9-F1
#
_entry.id   AF-A0A6S7IHF9-F1
#
_cell.length_a   1.000
_cell.length_b   1.000
_cell.length_c   1.000
_cell.angle_alpha   90.00
_cell.angle_beta   90.00
_cell.angle_gamma   90.00
#
_symmetry.space_group_name_H-M   'P 1'
#
loop_
_entity.id
_entity.type
_entity.pdbx_description
1 polymer ?
#
loop_
_entity_poly.entity_id
_entity_poly.type
_entity_poly.pdbx_seq_one_letter_code
_entity_poly.pdbx_strand_id
1 'polypeptide(L)'
;LLEHITALPSYVMDDVHLYSIRDLLEVKSGLFRERLETVASSSLDHVSSCQLCLAKGFFCEYCKNGDDIIYPFEVKRCSQCPDCGSCYHRECFAKGKCPKCERLLLRKKAAEVFKFGPDEDELT
;
A
#
# COMPACT_ATOMS: atom_id res chain seq x y z
N LEU A 1 21.28 -3.45 -0.63
CA LEU A 1 19.88 -3.53 -0.13
C LEU A 1 19.46 -4.97 0.18
N LEU A 2 19.37 -5.87 -0.81
CA LEU A 2 18.91 -7.25 -0.55
C LEU A 2 19.72 -7.93 0.57
N GLU A 3 21.05 -7.78 0.56
CA GLU A 3 21.94 -8.33 1.59
C GLU A 3 21.56 -7.90 3.01
N HIS A 4 21.14 -6.65 3.20
CA HIS A 4 20.72 -6.12 4.51
C HIS A 4 19.36 -6.67 4.93
N ILE A 5 18.43 -6.85 3.99
CA ILE A 5 17.11 -7.43 4.26
C ILE A 5 17.24 -8.92 4.56
N THR A 6 18.06 -9.65 3.80
CA THR A 6 18.28 -11.10 3.99
C THR A 6 19.07 -11.44 5.24
N ALA A 7 19.77 -10.46 5.83
CA ALA A 7 20.42 -10.62 7.13
C ALA A 7 19.43 -10.64 8.30
N LEU A 8 18.19 -10.16 8.10
CA LEU A 8 17.12 -10.30 9.09
C LEU A 8 16.53 -11.71 9.04
N PRO A 9 16.11 -12.26 10.19
CA PRO A 9 15.28 -13.46 10.18
C PRO A 9 14.00 -13.25 9.37
N SER A 10 13.60 -14.24 8.55
CA SER A 10 12.47 -14.09 7.63
C SER A 10 11.17 -13.68 8.32
N TYR A 11 10.91 -14.21 9.52
CA TYR A 11 9.70 -13.89 10.29
C TYR A 11 9.54 -12.39 10.58
N VAL A 12 10.63 -11.62 10.65
CA VAL A 12 10.59 -10.17 10.87
C VAL A 12 9.99 -9.43 9.68
N MET A 13 10.16 -9.98 8.47
CA MET A 13 9.59 -9.41 7.24
C MET A 13 8.17 -9.94 6.96
N ASP A 14 7.84 -11.13 7.48
CA ASP A 14 6.58 -11.81 7.18
C ASP A 14 5.45 -11.43 8.16
N ASP A 15 5.73 -11.27 9.46
CA ASP A 15 4.73 -10.97 10.48
C ASP A 15 5.25 -9.93 11.50
N VAL A 16 4.57 -8.78 11.56
CA VAL A 16 4.89 -7.67 12.46
C VAL A 16 4.70 -7.99 13.95
N HIS A 17 3.97 -9.06 14.29
CA HIS A 17 3.71 -9.47 15.66
C HIS A 17 4.55 -10.67 16.11
N LEU A 18 5.40 -11.23 15.24
CA LEU A 18 6.21 -12.40 15.54
C LEU A 18 7.63 -12.01 15.96
N TYR A 19 8.00 -12.42 17.17
CA TYR A 19 9.31 -12.12 17.76
C TYR A 19 9.89 -13.37 18.44
N SER A 20 11.20 -13.55 18.32
CA SER A 20 11.93 -14.50 19.15
C SER A 20 12.21 -13.90 20.54
N ILE A 21 12.53 -14.76 21.52
CA ILE A 21 12.96 -14.30 22.85
C ILE A 21 14.19 -13.39 22.75
N ARG A 22 15.10 -13.66 21.82
CA ARG A 22 16.27 -12.82 21.58
C ARG A 22 15.86 -11.43 21.13
N ASP A 23 14.94 -11.31 20.17
CA ASP A 23 14.48 -10.00 19.70
C ASP A 23 13.89 -9.19 20.85
N LEU A 24 13.08 -9.81 21.72
CA LEU A 24 12.49 -9.11 22.87
C LEU A 24 13.56 -8.62 23.86
N LEU A 25 14.65 -9.37 24.06
CA LEU A 25 15.79 -8.91 24.86
C LEU A 25 16.53 -7.76 24.17
N GLU A 26 16.73 -7.85 22.85
CA GLU A 26 17.39 -6.82 22.03
C GLU A 26 16.53 -5.55 21.87
N VAL A 27 15.20 -5.65 21.99
CA VAL A 27 14.29 -4.50 22.07
C VAL A 27 14.58 -3.70 23.34
N LYS A 28 14.82 -4.37 24.48
CA LYS A 28 15.15 -3.70 25.73
C LYS A 28 16.49 -2.96 25.66
N SER A 29 17.49 -3.52 24.96
CA SER A 29 18.80 -2.88 24.80
C SER A 29 18.86 -1.86 23.66
N GLY A 30 17.86 -1.84 22.76
CA GLY A 30 17.81 -0.96 21.59
C GLY A 30 18.46 -1.54 20.33
N LEU A 31 19.22 -2.64 20.44
CA LEU A 31 19.92 -3.27 19.30
C LEU A 31 18.97 -3.71 18.19
N PHE A 32 17.78 -4.21 18.55
CA PHE A 32 16.79 -4.63 17.57
C PHE A 32 16.29 -3.45 16.74
N ARG A 33 16.07 -2.29 17.38
CA ARG A 33 15.67 -1.05 16.72
C ARG A 33 16.74 -0.57 15.75
N GLU A 34 18.00 -0.47 16.19
CA GLU A 34 19.11 0.02 15.34
C GLU A 34 19.29 -0.84 14.08
N ARG A 35 19.16 -2.17 14.22
CA ARG A 35 19.20 -3.11 13.11
C ARG A 35 18.08 -2.83 12.10
N LEU A 36 16.85 -2.64 12.57
CA LEU A 36 15.72 -2.32 11.70
C LEU A 36 15.84 -0.94 11.06
N GLU A 37 16.31 0.07 11.80
CA GLU A 37 16.51 1.43 11.29
C GLU A 37 17.56 1.45 10.17
N THR A 38 18.63 0.67 10.29
CA THR A 38 19.64 0.51 9.24
C THR A 38 19.04 -0.05 7.95
N VAL A 39 18.23 -1.09 8.06
CA VAL A 39 17.54 -1.70 6.91
C VAL A 39 16.53 -0.74 6.31
N ALA A 40 15.74 -0.04 7.15
CA ALA A 40 14.75 0.92 6.70
C ALA A 40 15.39 2.11 5.96
N SER A 41 16.48 2.69 6.49
CA SER A 41 17.20 3.79 5.84
C SER A 41 17.71 3.37 4.46
N SER A 42 18.41 2.22 4.39
CA SER A 42 18.92 1.71 3.11
C SER A 42 17.79 1.43 2.10
N SER A 43 16.63 0.98 2.58
CA SER A 43 15.45 0.75 1.75
C SER A 43 14.87 2.06 1.21
N LEU A 44 14.77 3.10 2.04
CA LEU A 44 14.29 4.43 1.64
C LEU A 44 15.22 5.08 0.62
N ASP A 45 16.53 4.99 0.83
CA ASP A 45 17.52 5.49 -0.13
C ASP A 45 17.37 4.82 -1.50
N HIS A 46 17.16 3.49 -1.51
CA HIS A 46 16.90 2.77 -2.75
C HIS A 46 15.59 3.20 -3.42
N VAL A 47 14.49 3.33 -2.66
CA VAL A 47 13.20 3.75 -3.23
C VAL A 47 13.28 5.14 -3.85
N SER A 48 14.02 6.06 -3.23
CA SER A 48 14.20 7.43 -3.74
C SER A 48 15.05 7.53 -5.01
N SER A 49 15.93 6.54 -5.27
CA SER A 49 16.88 6.57 -6.39
C SER A 49 16.58 5.57 -7.51
N CYS A 50 15.79 4.53 -7.24
CA CYS A 50 15.47 3.48 -8.19
C CYS A 50 14.17 3.79 -8.97
N GLN A 51 14.29 4.00 -10.28
CA GLN A 51 13.15 4.29 -11.17
C GLN A 51 12.05 3.21 -11.12
N LEU A 52 12.43 1.94 -10.94
CA LEU A 52 11.46 0.85 -10.81
C LEU A 52 10.66 0.93 -9.51
N CYS A 53 11.27 1.41 -8.43
CA CYS A 53 10.59 1.64 -7.16
C CYS A 53 9.73 2.90 -7.23
N LEU A 54 10.23 3.98 -7.85
CA LEU A 54 9.47 5.20 -8.08
C LEU A 54 8.16 4.94 -8.83
N ALA A 55 8.22 4.09 -9.87
CA ALA A 55 7.04 3.69 -10.64
C ALA A 55 6.02 2.84 -9.86
N LYS A 56 6.38 2.32 -8.67
CA LYS A 56 5.47 1.57 -7.78
C LYS A 56 4.79 2.44 -6.74
N GLY A 57 5.15 3.72 -6.66
CA GLY A 57 4.45 4.69 -5.82
C GLY A 57 3.02 4.95 -6.29
N PHE A 58 2.26 5.68 -5.48
CA PHE A 58 0.87 6.02 -5.76
C PHE A 58 0.71 7.53 -5.95
N PHE A 59 -0.17 7.90 -6.87
CA PHE A 59 -0.67 9.27 -6.98
C PHE A 59 -1.97 9.41 -6.21
N CYS A 60 -2.09 10.47 -5.42
CA CYS A 60 -3.32 10.75 -4.71
C CYS A 60 -4.37 11.34 -5.68
N GLU A 61 -5.42 10.58 -5.96
CA GLU A 61 -6.50 11.00 -6.91
C GLU A 61 -7.31 12.21 -6.44
N TYR A 62 -7.23 12.56 -5.15
CA TYR A 62 -7.96 13.68 -4.56
C TYR A 62 -7.29 15.03 -4.88
N CYS A 63 -6.03 15.18 -4.47
CA CYS A 63 -5.29 16.42 -4.70
C CYS A 63 -4.75 16.49 -6.13
N LYS A 64 -4.58 15.33 -6.80
CA LYS A 64 -4.05 15.21 -8.16
C LYS A 64 -2.69 15.91 -8.34
N ASN A 65 -1.93 16.03 -7.25
CA ASN A 65 -0.56 16.50 -7.31
C ASN A 65 0.31 15.40 -7.89
N GLY A 66 0.68 15.54 -9.17
CA GLY A 66 1.49 14.56 -9.91
C GLY A 66 2.96 14.55 -9.51
N ASP A 67 3.42 15.51 -8.72
CA ASP A 67 4.81 15.59 -8.28
C ASP A 67 5.03 14.94 -6.90
N ASP A 68 3.96 14.72 -6.14
CA ASP A 68 4.02 14.16 -4.79
C ASP A 68 3.58 12.69 -4.76
N ILE A 69 4.55 11.81 -4.97
CA ILE A 69 4.39 10.36 -4.94
C ILE A 69 4.36 9.89 -3.48
N ILE A 70 3.34 9.11 -3.13
CA ILE A 70 3.20 8.51 -1.80
C ILE A 70 3.38 7.00 -1.82
N TYR A 71 3.85 6.46 -0.70
CA TYR A 71 4.02 5.02 -0.52
C TYR A 71 3.26 4.49 0.69
N PRO A 72 2.82 3.21 0.67
CA PRO A 72 2.13 2.59 1.81
C PRO A 72 2.91 2.65 3.13
N PHE A 73 4.25 2.57 3.09
CA PHE A 73 5.10 2.60 4.27
C PHE A 73 5.20 3.99 4.92
N GLU A 74 4.76 5.06 4.25
CA GLU A 74 4.80 6.43 4.77
C GLU A 74 3.60 6.74 5.68
N VAL A 75 3.45 5.97 6.77
CA VAL A 75 2.29 5.95 7.68
C VAL A 75 1.85 7.32 8.23
N LYS A 76 2.71 8.33 8.19
CA LYS A 76 2.39 9.70 8.62
C LYS A 76 1.59 10.47 7.57
N ARG A 77 1.88 10.27 6.28
CA ARG A 77 1.28 11.03 5.16
C ARG A 77 0.37 10.21 4.27
N CYS A 78 0.45 8.88 4.33
CA CYS A 78 -0.31 7.97 3.48
C CYS A 78 -1.40 7.25 4.29
N SER A 79 -2.58 7.09 3.67
CA SER A 79 -3.64 6.21 4.14
C SER A 79 -4.06 5.28 3.00
N GLN A 80 -4.14 3.98 3.31
CA GLN A 80 -4.53 2.96 2.35
C GLN A 80 -6.01 2.64 2.48
N CYS A 81 -6.71 2.51 1.35
CA CYS A 81 -8.07 2.00 1.33
C CYS A 81 -8.06 0.51 1.75
N PRO A 82 -8.86 0.12 2.77
CA PRO A 82 -8.87 -1.25 3.27
C PRO A 82 -9.42 -2.25 2.25
N ASP A 83 -10.27 -1.82 1.32
CA ASP A 83 -10.95 -2.71 0.38
C ASP A 83 -10.11 -2.99 -0.89
N CYS A 84 -9.42 -1.99 -1.42
CA CYS A 84 -8.73 -2.10 -2.71
C CYS A 84 -7.22 -1.86 -2.66
N GLY A 85 -6.68 -1.51 -1.50
CA GLY A 85 -5.25 -1.27 -1.31
C GLY A 85 -4.69 0.00 -1.97
N SER A 86 -5.51 0.86 -2.57
CA SER A 86 -5.03 2.14 -3.13
C SER A 86 -4.62 3.11 -2.03
N CYS A 87 -3.53 3.83 -2.27
CA CYS A 87 -2.98 4.82 -1.33
C CYS A 87 -3.41 6.23 -1.69
N TYR A 88 -3.64 7.03 -0.66
CA TYR A 88 -4.03 8.44 -0.74
C TYR A 88 -3.34 9.22 0.38
N HIS A 89 -3.22 10.53 0.25
CA HIS A 89 -2.75 11.34 1.37
C HIS A 89 -3.70 11.18 2.56
N ARG A 90 -3.15 11.13 3.77
CA ARG A 90 -3.88 10.95 5.02
C ARG A 90 -4.92 12.06 5.24
N GLU A 91 -4.59 13.29 4.84
CA GLU A 91 -5.47 14.44 4.93
C GLU A 91 -6.53 14.47 3.81
N CYS A 92 -6.25 13.86 2.66
CA CYS A 92 -7.19 13.77 1.55
C CYS A 92 -8.21 12.63 1.71
N PHE A 93 -7.80 11.52 2.35
CA PHE A 93 -8.60 10.31 2.39
C PHE A 93 -9.67 10.35 3.48
N ALA A 94 -10.94 10.48 3.07
CA ALA A 94 -12.06 10.21 3.94
C ALA A 94 -12.42 8.71 3.91
N LYS A 95 -12.42 8.05 5.07
CA LYS A 95 -12.83 6.64 5.19
C LYS A 95 -14.20 6.42 4.56
N GLY A 96 -14.32 5.34 3.78
CA GLY A 96 -15.57 4.98 3.09
C GLY A 96 -15.83 5.68 1.76
N LYS A 97 -15.01 6.66 1.34
CA LYS A 97 -15.17 7.38 0.07
C LYS A 97 -14.05 7.09 -0.93
N CYS A 98 -13.62 5.85 -1.10
CA CYS A 98 -12.53 5.55 -2.04
C CYS A 98 -12.98 5.75 -3.52
N PRO A 99 -12.36 6.68 -4.29
CA PRO A 99 -12.76 6.94 -5.68
C PRO A 99 -12.58 5.71 -6.59
N LYS A 100 -11.55 4.90 -6.34
CA LYS A 100 -11.33 3.66 -7.08
C LYS A 100 -12.42 2.63 -6.79
N CYS A 101 -12.77 2.41 -5.51
CA CYS A 101 -13.86 1.51 -5.15
C CYS A 101 -15.19 1.95 -5.76
N GLU A 102 -15.48 3.25 -5.75
CA GLU A 102 -16.69 3.79 -6.37
C GLU A 102 -16.74 3.49 -7.89
N ARG A 103 -15.64 3.74 -8.61
CA ARG A 103 -15.54 3.37 -10.03
C ARG A 103 -15.72 1.86 -10.26
N LEU A 104 -15.13 1.03 -9.40
CA LEU A 104 -15.26 -0.43 -9.49
C LEU A 104 -16.72 -0.88 -9.27
N LEU A 105 -17.41 -0.31 -8.29
CA LEU A 105 -18.82 -0.58 -8.01
C LEU A 105 -19.72 -0.18 -9.19
N LEU A 106 -19.51 1.01 -9.77
CA LEU A 106 -20.27 1.47 -10.93
C LEU A 106 -20.06 0.56 -12.15
N ARG A 107 -18.82 0.16 -12.42
CA ARG A 107 -18.50 -0.78 -13.51
C ARG A 107 -19.16 -2.14 -13.30
N LYS A 108 -19.18 -2.65 -12.06
CA LYS A 108 -19.85 -3.90 -11.72
C LYS A 108 -21.36 -3.82 -11.97
N LYS A 109 -22.01 -2.75 -11.49
CA LYS A 109 -23.45 -2.51 -11.71
C LYS A 109 -23.79 -2.41 -13.20
N ALA A 110 -22.99 -1.67 -13.98
CA ALA A 110 -23.21 -1.55 -15.41
C ALA A 110 -23.12 -2.92 -16.10
N ALA A 111 -22.12 -3.73 -15.76
CA ALA A 111 -21.97 -5.08 -16.29
C ALA A 111 -23.13 -6.02 -15.90
N GLU A 112 -23.75 -5.82 -14.73
CA GLU A 112 -24.95 -6.55 -14.33
C GLU A 112 -26.18 -6.13 -15.15
N VAL A 113 -26.37 -4.84 -15.44
CA VAL A 113 -27.45 -4.36 -16.31
C VAL A 113 -27.33 -4.95 -17.73
N PHE A 114 -26.12 -5.01 -18.30
CA PHE A 114 -25.89 -5.63 -19.61
C PHE A 114 -26.17 -7.15 -19.64
N LYS A 115 -26.12 -7.84 -18.49
CA LYS A 115 -26.49 -9.26 -18.41
C LYS A 115 -28.00 -9.51 -18.43
N PHE A 116 -28.80 -8.46 -18.19
CA PHE A 116 -30.27 -8.49 -18.24
C PHE A 116 -30.80 -7.52 -19.32
N GLY A 117 -30.02 -7.25 -20.37
CA GLY A 117 -30.51 -6.50 -21.54
C GLY A 117 -31.68 -7.22 -22.21
N PRO A 118 -32.60 -6.49 -22.86
CA PRO A 118 -33.94 -6.97 -23.20
C PRO A 118 -33.89 -8.22 -24.07
N ASP A 119 -34.74 -9.19 -23.77
CA ASP A 119 -35.02 -10.32 -24.66
C ASP A 119 -35.40 -9.75 -26.05
N GLU A 120 -34.75 -10.23 -27.10
CA GLU A 120 -35.02 -9.88 -28.51
C GLU A 120 -36.36 -10.46 -29.02
N ASP A 121 -37.40 -10.52 -28.19
CA ASP A 121 -38.73 -11.05 -28.52
C ASP A 121 -39.84 -10.01 -28.30
N GLU A 122 -39.70 -8.82 -28.89
CA GLU A 122 -40.83 -7.93 -29.23
C GLU A 122 -40.61 -7.35 -30.65
N LEU A 123 -40.45 -8.23 -31.64
CA LEU A 123 -40.70 -7.91 -33.03
C LEU A 123 -41.63 -8.96 -33.65
N THR A 124 -42.88 -8.96 -33.20
CA THR A 124 -44.04 -9.44 -33.96
C THR A 124 -45.27 -8.63 -33.61
#